data_AF-A0A6G6K6W3-F1
#
_entry.id   AF-A0A6G6K6W3-F1
#
_cell.length_a   1.000
_cell.length_b   1.000
_cell.length_c   1.000
_cell.angle_alpha   90.00
_cell.angle_beta   90.00
_cell.angle_gamma   90.00
#
_symmetry.space_group_name_H-M   'P 1'
#
loop_
_entity.id
_entity.type
_entity.pdbx_description
1 polymer ?
#
loop_
_entity_poly.entity_id
_entity_poly.type
_entity_poly.pdbx_seq_one_letter_code
_entity_poly.pdbx_strand_id
1 'polypeptide(L)' 'MKRVEFTIRNDDGDLLREPAFVEKCSELPMAIKGAVEDFMEANDGKLHMPLLIHVKPIADAEAC' A
#
# COMPACT_ATOMS: atom_id res chain seq x y z
N MET A 1 -17.06 5.79 9.45
CA MET A 1 -16.65 4.68 8.56
C MET A 1 -15.19 4.37 8.87
N LYS A 2 -14.86 3.11 9.18
CA LYS A 2 -13.48 2.70 9.50
C LYS A 2 -12.75 2.50 8.17
N ARG A 3 -11.62 3.16 7.95
CA ARG A 3 -10.79 3.01 6.75
C ARG A 3 -9.40 2.54 7.17
N VAL A 4 -8.79 1.69 6.37
CA VAL A 4 -7.42 1.21 6.61
C VAL A 4 -6.52 1.92 5.60
N GLU A 5 -5.47 2.56 6.10
CA GLU A 5 -4.45 3.20 5.27
C GLU A 5 -3.32 2.21 5.00
N PHE A 6 -2.81 2.17 3.78
CA PHE A 6 -1.55 1.52 3.47
C PHE A 6 -0.65 2.38 2.59
N THR A 7 0.67 2.22 2.76
CA THR A 7 1.69 2.88 1.95
C THR A 7 2.69 1.87 1.42
N ILE A 8 3.19 2.10 0.20
CA ILE A 8 4.26 1.32 -0.42
C ILE A 8 5.55 2.14 -0.40
N ARG A 9 6.64 1.54 0.08
CA ARG A 9 7.95 2.17 0.25
C ARG A 9 9.06 1.31 -0.35
N ASN A 10 10.19 1.93 -0.68
CA ASN A 10 11.44 1.21 -0.97
C ASN A 10 12.15 0.79 0.33
N ASP A 11 13.31 0.16 0.21
CA ASP A 11 14.19 -0.24 1.30
C ASP A 11 14.79 0.92 2.09
N ASP A 12 15.01 2.06 1.45
CA ASP A 12 15.41 3.31 2.12
C ASP A 12 14.26 3.94 2.94
N GLY A 13 13.03 3.43 2.79
CA GLY A 13 11.84 3.91 3.48
C GLY A 13 11.12 5.07 2.78
N ASP A 14 11.57 5.47 1.60
CA ASP A 14 10.93 6.50 0.77
C ASP A 14 9.57 6.03 0.26
N LEU A 15 8.62 6.96 0.22
CA LEU A 15 7.30 6.71 -0.35
C LEU A 15 7.40 6.59 -1.87
N LEU A 16 6.98 5.44 -2.39
CA LEU A 16 6.93 5.20 -3.84
C LEU A 16 5.64 5.76 -4.47
N ARG A 17 4.62 6.02 -3.66
CA ARG A 17 3.33 6.58 -4.07
C ARG A 17 2.62 7.25 -2.90
N GLU A 18 1.55 7.99 -3.21
CA GLU A 18 0.62 8.50 -2.20
C GLU A 18 -0.05 7.37 -1.41
N PRO A 19 -0.37 7.59 -0.12
CA PRO A 19 -1.11 6.65 0.70
C PRO A 19 -2.44 6.25 0.07
N ALA A 20 -2.75 4.96 0.12
CA ALA A 20 -4.00 4.41 -0.36
C ALA A 20 -4.87 3.94 0.81
N PHE A 21 -6.18 3.93 0.60
CA PHE A 21 -7.16 3.62 1.63
C PHE A 21 -8.13 2.56 1.15
N VAL A 22 -8.41 1.56 1.99
CA VAL A 22 -9.47 0.57 1.77
C VAL A 22 -10.54 0.69 2.85
N GLU A 23 -11.77 0.27 2.53
CA GLU A 23 -12.86 0.29 3.51
C GLU A 23 -12.85 -0.95 4.39
N LYS A 24 -12.37 -2.09 3.87
CA LYS A 24 -12.30 -3.36 4.59
C LYS A 24 -10.89 -3.93 4.57
N CYS A 25 -10.44 -4.50 5.70
CA CYS A 25 -9.16 -5.24 5.76
C CYS A 25 -9.07 -6.35 4.68
N SER A 26 -10.19 -6.99 4.34
CA SER A 26 -10.23 -8.05 3.33
C SER A 26 -9.90 -7.57 1.91
N GLU A 27 -10.02 -6.27 1.64
CA GLU A 27 -9.70 -5.66 0.33
C GLU A 27 -8.20 -5.33 0.22
N LEU A 28 -7.49 -5.29 1.35
CA LEU A 28 -6.10 -4.87 1.43
C LEU A 28 -5.16 -5.68 0.51
N PRO A 29 -5.23 -7.02 0.42
CA PRO A 29 -4.36 -7.78 -0.48
C PRO A 29 -4.55 -7.40 -1.95
N MET A 30 -5.80 -7.22 -2.39
CA MET A 30 -6.10 -6.83 -3.77
C MET A 30 -5.69 -5.38 -4.04
N ALA A 31 -5.93 -4.48 -3.09
CA ALA A 31 -5.54 -3.08 -3.22
C ALA A 31 -4.02 -2.92 -3.27
N ILE A 32 -3.27 -3.66 -2.45
CA ILE A 32 -1.80 -3.67 -2.50
C ILE A 32 -1.31 -4.21 -3.85
N LYS A 33 -1.87 -5.33 -4.32
CA LYS A 33 -1.50 -5.90 -5.62
C LYS A 33 -1.70 -4.89 -6.75
N GLY A 34 -2.89 -4.31 -6.86
CA GLY A 34 -3.17 -3.29 -7.89
C GLY A 34 -2.22 -2.09 -7.75
N ALA A 35 -1.97 -1.65 -6.52
CA ALA A 35 -1.08 -0.54 -6.28
C ALA A 35 0.38 -0.78 -6.71
N VAL A 36 0.85 -2.02 -6.63
CA VAL A 36 2.18 -2.44 -7.14
C VAL A 36 2.16 -2.54 -8.67
N GLU A 37 1.10 -3.11 -9.25
CA GLU A 37 0.93 -3.22 -10.71
C GLU A 37 0.93 -1.84 -11.38
N ASP A 38 0.16 -0.88 -10.84
CA ASP A 38 0.12 0.51 -11.30
C ASP A 38 1.51 1.16 -11.23
N PHE A 39 2.24 0.92 -10.14
CA PHE A 39 3.58 1.47 -9.95
C PHE A 39 4.55 0.88 -10.97
N MET A 40 4.49 -0.43 -11.23
CA MET A 40 5.33 -1.07 -12.24
C MET A 40 5.01 -0.53 -13.63
N GLU A 41 3.74 -0.38 -13.98
CA GLU A 41 3.33 0.17 -15.29
C GLU A 41 3.86 1.60 -15.47
N ALA A 42 3.77 2.44 -14.44
CA ALA A 42 4.28 3.82 -14.47
C ALA A 42 5.82 3.91 -14.55
N ASN A 43 6.55 2.84 -14.22
CA ASN A 43 8.01 2.81 -14.18
C ASN A 43 8.62 1.83 -15.20
N ASP A 44 7.96 1.60 -16.34
CA ASP A 44 8.44 0.70 -17.42
C ASP A 44 8.75 -0.73 -16.93
N GLY A 45 7.95 -1.23 -15.99
CA GLY A 45 8.11 -2.55 -15.37
C GLY A 45 9.25 -2.64 -14.36
N LYS A 46 9.94 -1.53 -14.04
CA LYS A 46 10.99 -1.52 -13.02
C LYS A 46 10.38 -1.46 -11.63
N LEU A 47 10.87 -2.35 -10.78
CA LEU A 47 10.47 -2.41 -9.38
C LEU A 47 11.73 -2.40 -8.51
N HIS A 48 11.88 -1.36 -7.68
CA HIS A 48 12.90 -1.35 -6.64
C HIS A 48 12.49 -2.34 -5.55
N MET A 49 13.33 -3.34 -5.32
CA MET A 49 13.10 -4.41 -4.35
C MET A 49 14.13 -4.31 -3.23
N PRO A 50 13.75 -4.59 -1.97
CA PRO A 50 12.42 -4.99 -1.52
C PRO A 50 11.41 -3.84 -1.46
N LEU A 51 10.13 -4.16 -1.69
CA LEU A 51 9.02 -3.27 -1.37
C LEU A 51 8.61 -3.47 0.09
N LEU A 52 8.45 -2.36 0.82
CA LEU A 52 7.92 -2.35 2.18
C LEU A 52 6.47 -1.87 2.15
N ILE A 53 5.56 -2.70 2.65
CA ILE A 53 4.14 -2.36 2.82
C ILE A 53 3.89 -2.00 4.28
N HIS A 54 3.49 -0.76 4.54
CA HIS A 54 3.09 -0.34 5.87
C HIS A 54 1.59 -0.20 5.91
N VAL A 55 0.95 -0.88 6.86
CA VAL A 55 -0.49 -0.81 7.10
C VAL A 55 -0.72 -0.08 8.40
N LYS A 56 -1.54 0.97 8.37
CA LYS A 56 -1.93 1.74 9.55
C LYS A 56 -3.43 1.63 9.73
N PRO A 57 -3.91 1.03 10.83
CA PRO A 57 -5.30 1.21 11.22
C PRO A 57 -5.50 2.70 11.55
N ILE A 58 -6.41 3.37 10.85
CA ILE A 58 -6.87 4.70 11.26
C ILE A 58 -7.73 4.48 12.52
N ALA A 59 -7.53 5.31 13.55
CA ALA A 59 -8.10 5.15 14.89
C ALA A 59 -9.54 4.58 14.89
N ASP A 60 -9.78 3.61 15.78
CA ASP A 60 -10.99 2.74 15.92
C ASP A 60 -11.11 1.54 14.96
N ALA A 61 -10.16 1.28 14.06
CA ALA A 61 -10.08 -0.01 13.35
C ALA A 61 -9.41 -1.07 14.23
N GLU A 62 -10.04 -2.25 14.38
CA GLU A 62 -9.31 -3.45 14.85
C GLU A 62 -8.10 -3.63 13.93
N ALA A 63 -6.93 -3.93 14.52
CA ALA A 63 -5.73 -4.17 13.74
C ALA A 63 -6.02 -5.31 12.74
N CYS A 64 -5.94 -4.98 11.46
CA CYS A 64 -5.45 -5.95 10.49
C CYS A 64 -3.92 -6.09 10.73
#